data_AF-A0A0Q4EN02-F1
#
_entry.id   AF-A0A0Q4EN02-F1
#
_cell.length_a   1.000
_cell.length_b   1.000
_cell.length_c   1.000
_cell.angle_alpha   90.00
_cell.angle_beta   90.00
_cell.angle_gamma   90.00
#
_symmetry.space_group_name_H-M   'P 1'
#
loop_
_entity.id
_entity.type
_entity.pdbx_description
1 polymer ?
#
loop_
_entity_poly.entity_id
_entity_poly.type
_entity_poly.pdbx_seq_one_letter_code
_entity_poly.pdbx_strand_id
1 'polypeptide(L)'
;MALTPQFLDELRARTSLSALVGKTTKLTKAGREHKGCCPFHNEKTPSFYVNDDKGFYHCFGCSAHGDAIKWMTDQRGLPFMDAVKELAQVAGMDMPAMDRQSAAKAERAKGLHEVMSDAADWFVEQLNGLPGTDARALLDRRGIRPETARAFGMGFAPDSRGKLKTALKDYGDPMLVESGMLINVEGKDPYDRFRGRLMIPIRDPRGRTIAFGGRVLDGGEPKYLNSPDTPLFDKGRTLYNLDKAAPASRKSGRVLVVEGYMDVIALAQAGFGEAVAPLGTALTEAQLERLWRMVDVPLLCFDGDGAGQKASLRAAHRALPLLAPGRSLAFVTLPQGQDPDDLVRAGGPGAFEALLKTPEQLVDRLWASEVAAEALDTPEQRAGLKRRLHELAEGIADPSVKQQYHAEFKNRFYEHFKPVRAPFVPRGERPKGGWKPPAAPVTEDAKAFLATGIDRVLAKAVLAGLIRHPVEIARHMEVLGSLQMIDGALGRLFEAVVDVALEDQKLDSGRLLTILARSGFNSVASDLLRADTMPYSFTQTTADPARVRADLDEAIAIMVARPEVDAALKQATAAMQTHFTEDAFERQVAMVREKQALEVRLANLVQSNEDARALGTEGD
;
A
#
# COMPACT_ATOMS: atom_id res chain seq x y z
N MET A 1 27.34 23.60 0.03
CA MET A 1 26.86 24.62 -0.93
C MET A 1 25.77 25.42 -0.25
N ALA A 2 25.98 26.70 0.02
CA ALA A 2 24.89 27.58 0.39
C ALA A 2 24.55 28.41 -0.85
N LEU A 3 23.46 28.07 -1.54
CA LEU A 3 22.86 28.97 -2.51
C LEU A 3 22.27 30.12 -1.70
N THR A 4 22.79 31.34 -1.90
CA THR A 4 22.24 32.50 -1.21
C THR A 4 20.84 32.79 -1.76
N PRO A 5 19.88 33.24 -0.92
CA PRO A 5 18.58 33.69 -1.40
C PRO A 5 18.71 34.70 -2.54
N GLN A 6 19.68 35.61 -2.43
CA GLN A 6 20.00 36.61 -3.45
C GLN A 6 20.38 36.01 -4.82
N PHE A 7 21.17 34.93 -4.84
CA PHE A 7 21.49 34.24 -6.11
C PHE A 7 20.26 33.61 -6.75
N LEU A 8 19.37 33.01 -5.95
CA LEU A 8 18.14 32.41 -6.45
C LEU A 8 17.16 33.47 -6.97
N ASP A 9 17.08 34.63 -6.30
CA ASP A 9 16.26 35.75 -6.75
C ASP A 9 16.79 36.36 -8.05
N GLU A 10 18.11 36.53 -8.16
CA GLU A 10 18.73 36.99 -9.41
C GLU A 10 18.51 35.98 -10.55
N LEU A 11 18.61 34.69 -10.27
CA LEU A 11 18.35 33.63 -11.23
C LEU A 11 16.91 33.64 -11.75
N ARG A 12 15.95 33.84 -10.85
CA ARG A 12 14.53 34.02 -11.22
C ARG A 12 14.35 35.25 -12.10
N ALA A 13 14.95 36.39 -11.71
CA ALA A 13 14.83 37.65 -12.44
C ALA A 13 15.43 37.59 -13.86
N ARG A 14 16.51 36.84 -14.06
CA ARG A 14 17.14 36.66 -15.39
C ARG A 14 16.47 35.59 -16.25
N THR A 15 15.56 34.80 -15.68
CA THR A 15 14.86 33.75 -16.41
C THR A 15 13.51 34.25 -16.90
N SER A 16 13.34 34.38 -18.22
CA SER A 16 12.00 34.56 -18.79
C SER A 16 11.20 33.27 -18.65
N LEU A 17 10.18 33.32 -17.80
CA LEU A 17 9.34 32.18 -17.47
C LEU A 17 8.48 31.76 -18.66
N SER A 18 7.95 32.70 -19.44
CA SER A 18 7.20 32.42 -20.66
C SER A 18 8.07 31.77 -21.74
N ALA A 19 9.33 32.19 -21.89
CA ALA A 19 10.27 31.55 -22.81
C ALA A 19 10.64 30.14 -22.34
N LEU A 20 10.82 29.93 -21.03
CA LEU A 20 11.09 28.62 -20.45
C LEU A 20 9.92 27.65 -20.64
N VAL A 21 8.71 28.07 -20.26
CA VAL A 21 7.47 27.29 -20.39
C VAL A 21 7.12 27.05 -21.86
N GLY A 22 7.33 28.08 -22.71
CA GLY A 22 7.03 28.07 -24.14
C GLY A 22 7.77 26.98 -24.92
N LYS A 23 8.87 26.44 -24.39
CA LYS A 23 9.59 25.29 -24.98
C LYS A 23 8.77 24.01 -24.99
N THR A 24 7.84 23.86 -24.06
CA THR A 24 7.06 22.62 -23.91
C THR A 24 5.55 22.83 -23.97
N THR A 25 5.08 24.05 -23.72
CA THR A 25 3.66 24.39 -23.71
C THR A 25 3.39 25.50 -24.70
N LYS A 26 2.40 25.33 -25.58
CA LYS A 26 2.00 26.38 -26.51
C LYS A 26 1.33 27.52 -25.74
N LEU A 27 2.04 28.65 -25.64
CA LEU A 27 1.54 29.87 -25.02
C LEU A 27 1.10 30.89 -26.07
N THR A 28 0.07 31.65 -25.74
CA THR A 28 -0.46 32.76 -26.53
C THR A 28 -0.44 34.02 -25.68
N LYS A 29 -0.07 35.16 -26.27
CA LYS A 29 0.00 36.42 -25.53
C LYS A 29 -1.41 36.91 -25.18
N ALA A 30 -1.62 37.28 -23.91
CA ALA A 30 -2.87 37.78 -23.36
C ALA A 30 -2.59 39.04 -22.54
N GLY A 31 -2.47 40.18 -23.23
CA GLY A 31 -2.07 41.44 -22.62
C GLY A 31 -0.62 41.40 -22.15
N ARG A 32 -0.41 41.56 -20.83
CA ARG A 32 0.91 41.48 -20.17
C ARG A 32 1.30 40.06 -19.75
N GLU A 33 0.38 39.11 -19.85
CA GLU A 33 0.60 37.72 -19.48
C GLU A 33 0.59 36.82 -20.73
N HIS A 34 1.02 35.58 -20.55
CA HIS A 34 0.90 34.53 -21.55
C HIS A 34 -0.08 33.48 -21.03
N LYS A 35 -0.99 33.00 -21.89
CA LYS A 35 -1.96 31.96 -21.54
C LYS A 35 -1.86 30.73 -22.43
N GLY A 36 -2.12 29.56 -21.88
CA GLY A 36 -2.14 28.28 -22.61
C GLY A 36 -2.97 27.23 -21.87
N CYS A 37 -3.09 26.04 -22.46
CA CYS A 37 -3.60 24.89 -21.73
C CYS A 37 -2.59 24.43 -20.69
N CYS A 38 -3.08 24.04 -19.52
CA CYS A 38 -2.26 23.59 -18.41
C CYS A 38 -1.42 22.37 -18.78
N PRO A 39 -0.13 22.37 -18.44
CA PRO A 39 0.76 21.23 -18.68
C PRO A 39 0.77 20.24 -17.50
N PHE A 40 0.07 20.55 -16.40
CA PHE A 40 -0.04 19.72 -15.20
C PHE A 40 -1.36 18.91 -15.14
N HIS A 41 -2.37 19.30 -15.92
CA HIS A 41 -3.65 18.58 -16.01
C HIS A 41 -4.22 18.71 -17.42
N ASN A 42 -5.09 17.78 -17.81
CA ASN A 42 -5.63 17.75 -19.17
C ASN A 42 -6.86 18.66 -19.31
N GLU A 43 -6.79 19.66 -20.17
CA GLU A 43 -7.90 20.59 -20.45
C GLU A 43 -7.95 21.05 -21.92
N LYS A 44 -9.15 21.44 -22.37
CA LYS A 44 -9.37 21.96 -23.74
C LYS A 44 -9.37 23.48 -23.82
N THR A 45 -9.61 24.17 -22.72
CA THR A 45 -9.67 25.63 -22.63
C THR A 45 -8.46 26.15 -21.86
N PRO A 46 -7.77 27.21 -22.34
CA PRO A 46 -6.61 27.76 -21.63
C PRO A 46 -6.95 28.27 -20.22
N SER A 47 -6.43 27.61 -19.18
CA SER A 47 -6.52 28.09 -17.78
C SER A 47 -5.16 28.38 -17.14
N PHE A 48 -4.07 28.14 -17.86
CA PHE A 48 -2.70 28.33 -17.39
C PHE A 48 -2.17 29.69 -17.81
N TYR A 49 -1.81 30.51 -16.82
CA TYR A 49 -1.28 31.86 -17.02
C TYR A 49 0.17 31.94 -16.55
N VAL A 50 1.00 32.61 -17.33
CA VAL A 50 2.42 32.87 -17.05
C VAL A 50 2.65 34.37 -17.09
N ASN A 51 3.16 34.91 -15.99
CA ASN A 51 3.47 36.33 -15.87
C ASN A 51 4.99 36.49 -15.68
N ASP A 52 5.68 37.01 -16.70
CA ASP A 52 7.13 37.25 -16.63
C ASP A 52 7.46 38.38 -15.65
N ASP A 53 6.65 39.45 -15.62
CA ASP A 53 6.87 40.61 -14.74
C ASP A 53 6.81 40.21 -13.25
N LYS A 54 5.91 39.28 -12.92
CA LYS A 54 5.74 38.75 -11.56
C LYS A 54 6.57 37.49 -11.29
N GLY A 55 7.19 36.90 -12.32
CA GLY A 55 8.05 35.73 -12.21
C GLY A 55 7.35 34.41 -11.80
N PHE A 56 6.03 34.30 -11.96
CA PHE A 56 5.29 33.09 -11.61
C PHE A 56 4.28 32.66 -12.66
N TYR A 57 3.91 31.38 -12.62
CA TYR A 57 2.76 30.83 -13.32
C TYR A 57 1.65 30.46 -12.34
N HIS A 58 0.42 30.46 -12.82
CA HIS A 58 -0.73 29.97 -12.08
C HIS A 58 -1.75 29.33 -13.01
N CYS A 59 -2.24 28.16 -12.63
CA CYS A 59 -3.33 27.47 -13.30
C CYS A 59 -4.65 27.66 -12.54
N PHE A 60 -5.66 28.22 -13.19
CA PHE A 60 -7.00 28.36 -12.57
C PHE A 60 -7.82 27.06 -12.58
N GLY A 61 -7.42 26.05 -13.36
CA GLY A 61 -8.09 24.75 -13.37
C GLY A 61 -7.65 23.81 -12.24
N CYS A 62 -6.33 23.67 -12.03
CA CYS A 62 -5.77 22.71 -11.06
C CYS A 62 -4.97 23.38 -9.92
N SER A 63 -4.98 24.72 -9.84
CA SER A 63 -4.26 25.50 -8.83
C SER A 63 -2.72 25.33 -8.84
N ALA A 64 -2.15 24.74 -9.90
CA ALA A 64 -0.71 24.62 -10.04
C ALA A 64 -0.06 26.01 -10.08
N HIS A 65 0.92 26.24 -9.21
CA HIS A 65 1.57 27.54 -9.03
C HIS A 65 3.06 27.38 -8.74
N GLY A 66 3.88 28.23 -9.36
CA GLY A 66 5.33 28.19 -9.17
C GLY A 66 6.10 29.21 -9.98
N ASP A 67 7.42 29.23 -9.77
CA ASP A 67 8.39 30.04 -10.49
C ASP A 67 9.17 29.19 -11.52
N ALA A 68 10.21 29.77 -12.11
CA ALA A 68 11.08 29.06 -13.06
C ALA A 68 11.75 27.81 -12.48
N ILE A 69 12.15 27.85 -11.20
CA ILE A 69 12.81 26.71 -10.56
C ILE A 69 11.77 25.61 -10.32
N LYS A 70 10.61 25.97 -9.79
CA LYS A 70 9.50 25.06 -9.53
C LYS A 70 8.95 24.44 -10.81
N TRP A 71 8.95 25.18 -11.91
CA TRP A 71 8.69 24.63 -13.23
C TRP A 71 9.67 23.50 -13.59
N MET A 72 10.96 23.71 -13.35
CA MET A 72 11.99 22.71 -13.64
C MET A 72 11.89 21.49 -12.72
N THR A 73 11.54 21.67 -11.46
CA THR A 73 11.36 20.56 -10.52
C THR A 73 10.08 19.79 -10.79
N ASP A 74 8.96 20.48 -10.89
CA ASP A 74 7.63 19.85 -10.87
C ASP A 74 7.25 19.38 -12.27
N GLN A 75 7.53 20.19 -13.30
CA GLN A 75 7.18 19.82 -14.67
C GLN A 75 8.27 18.99 -15.36
N ARG A 76 9.55 19.25 -15.09
CA ARG A 76 10.65 18.45 -15.70
C ARG A 76 11.16 17.32 -14.81
N GLY A 77 10.79 17.29 -13.53
CA GLY A 77 11.23 16.25 -12.59
C GLY A 77 12.69 16.38 -12.17
N LEU A 78 13.30 17.55 -12.35
CA LEU A 78 14.71 17.76 -12.03
C LEU A 78 14.90 17.95 -10.51
N PRO A 79 15.96 17.37 -9.90
CA PRO A 79 16.35 17.75 -8.54
C PRO A 79 16.64 19.24 -8.44
N PHE A 80 16.30 19.87 -7.31
CA PHE A 80 16.40 21.33 -7.11
C PHE A 80 17.75 21.92 -7.55
N MET A 81 18.86 21.32 -7.12
CA MET A 81 20.21 21.81 -7.50
C MET A 81 20.48 21.70 -9.00
N ASP A 82 19.95 20.68 -9.66
CA ASP A 82 20.11 20.48 -11.09
C ASP A 82 19.24 21.45 -11.90
N ALA A 83 18.03 21.75 -11.41
CA ALA A 83 17.18 22.81 -11.93
C ALA A 83 17.87 24.18 -11.85
N VAL A 84 18.44 24.53 -10.69
CA VAL A 84 19.16 25.79 -10.49
C VAL A 84 20.36 25.89 -11.45
N LYS A 85 21.16 24.83 -11.60
CA LYS A 85 22.30 24.81 -12.54
C LYS A 85 21.88 24.99 -14.00
N GLU A 86 20.82 24.31 -14.42
CA GLU A 86 20.34 24.39 -15.81
C GLU A 86 19.79 25.78 -16.13
N LEU A 87 19.04 26.37 -15.19
CA LEU A 87 18.58 27.75 -15.32
C LEU A 87 19.74 28.75 -15.32
N ALA A 88 20.75 28.55 -14.46
CA ALA A 88 21.91 29.44 -14.40
C ALA A 88 22.71 29.44 -15.70
N GLN A 89 22.90 28.26 -16.30
CA GLN A 89 23.54 28.12 -17.61
C GLN A 89 22.76 28.85 -18.72
N VAL A 90 21.44 28.74 -18.73
CA VAL A 90 20.58 29.44 -19.71
C VAL A 90 20.58 30.96 -19.48
N ALA A 91 20.60 31.39 -18.22
CA ALA A 91 20.65 32.80 -17.82
C ALA A 91 22.04 33.44 -17.94
N GLY A 92 23.06 32.68 -18.35
CA GLY A 92 24.46 33.14 -18.41
C GLY A 92 25.00 33.57 -17.05
N MET A 93 24.52 32.93 -15.97
CA MET A 93 24.94 33.18 -14.60
C MET A 93 25.94 32.12 -14.15
N ASP A 94 27.06 32.57 -13.60
CA ASP A 94 28.01 31.69 -12.93
C ASP A 94 27.41 31.21 -11.61
N MET A 95 27.44 29.90 -11.38
CA MET A 95 27.05 29.34 -10.08
C MET A 95 27.98 29.90 -8.99
N PRO A 96 27.47 30.22 -7.79
CA PRO A 96 28.28 30.75 -6.71
C PRO A 96 29.49 29.87 -6.47
N ALA A 97 30.65 30.50 -6.28
CA ALA A 97 31.95 29.85 -6.31
C ALA A 97 31.94 28.53 -5.54
N MET A 98 32.00 27.46 -6.33
CA MET A 98 32.34 26.12 -5.90
C MET A 98 33.74 26.19 -5.29
N ASP A 99 33.95 25.59 -4.11
CA ASP A 99 35.31 25.42 -3.59
C ASP A 99 36.23 24.84 -4.70
N ARG A 100 37.55 25.10 -4.65
CA ARG A 100 38.50 24.62 -5.67
C ARG A 100 38.35 23.12 -5.96
N GLN A 101 37.96 22.35 -4.94
CA GLN A 101 37.76 20.91 -4.98
C GLN A 101 36.52 20.52 -5.81
N SER A 102 35.46 21.30 -5.74
CA SER A 102 34.19 21.06 -6.41
C SER A 102 34.21 21.58 -7.85
N ALA A 103 34.94 22.68 -8.13
CA ALA A 103 35.26 23.08 -9.50
C ALA A 103 36.09 22.00 -10.23
N ALA A 104 37.13 21.46 -9.58
CA ALA A 104 37.90 20.34 -10.11
C ALA A 104 37.04 19.07 -10.31
N LYS A 105 36.10 18.80 -9.39
CA LYS A 105 35.15 17.69 -9.53
C LYS A 105 34.19 17.88 -10.70
N ALA A 106 33.73 19.10 -10.95
CA ALA A 106 32.85 19.43 -12.07
C ALA A 106 33.57 19.27 -13.42
N GLU A 107 34.80 19.77 -13.53
CA GLU A 107 35.62 19.60 -14.75
C GLU A 107 35.93 18.12 -15.00
N ARG A 108 36.27 17.37 -13.94
CA ARG A 108 36.48 15.92 -14.04
C ARG A 108 35.21 15.18 -14.48
N ALA A 109 34.05 15.54 -13.94
CA ALA A 109 32.77 14.96 -14.36
C ALA A 109 32.41 15.30 -15.81
N LYS A 110 32.77 16.50 -16.28
CA LYS A 110 32.61 16.90 -17.68
C LYS A 110 33.45 16.01 -18.60
N GLY A 111 34.74 15.81 -18.29
CA GLY A 111 35.60 14.90 -19.06
C GLY A 111 35.07 13.46 -19.08
N LEU A 112 34.54 12.96 -17.95
CA LEU A 112 33.91 11.63 -17.93
C LEU A 112 32.67 11.54 -18.82
N HIS A 113 31.86 12.61 -18.91
CA HIS A 113 30.70 12.63 -19.81
C HIS A 113 31.13 12.65 -21.29
N GLU A 114 32.20 13.36 -21.62
CA GLU A 114 32.79 13.37 -22.97
C GLU A 114 33.26 11.95 -23.37
N VAL A 115 34.00 11.27 -22.49
CA VAL A 115 34.38 9.85 -22.68
C VAL A 115 33.16 8.95 -22.92
N MET A 116 32.09 9.11 -22.13
CA MET A 116 30.87 8.30 -22.29
C MET A 116 30.15 8.58 -23.60
N SER A 117 30.15 9.84 -24.06
CA SER A 117 29.58 10.23 -25.34
C SER A 117 30.35 9.60 -26.49
N ASP A 118 31.67 9.79 -26.52
CA ASP A 118 32.52 9.29 -27.60
C ASP A 118 32.56 7.76 -27.63
N ALA A 119 32.52 7.11 -26.46
CA ALA A 119 32.37 5.66 -26.38
C ALA A 119 31.04 5.18 -26.97
N ALA A 120 29.93 5.90 -26.71
CA ALA A 120 28.62 5.56 -27.27
C ALA A 120 28.64 5.69 -28.79
N ASP A 121 29.18 6.79 -29.32
CA ASP A 121 29.29 7.03 -30.75
C ASP A 121 30.16 5.95 -31.42
N TRP A 122 31.31 5.63 -30.82
CA TRP A 122 32.17 4.57 -31.30
C TRP A 122 31.47 3.21 -31.34
N PHE A 123 30.75 2.82 -30.28
CA PHE A 123 29.99 1.57 -30.27
C PHE A 123 28.89 1.56 -31.35
N VAL A 124 28.22 2.68 -31.60
CA VAL A 124 27.23 2.80 -32.68
C VAL A 124 27.90 2.62 -34.05
N GLU A 125 29.06 3.23 -34.27
CA GLU A 125 29.86 3.02 -35.48
C GLU A 125 30.24 1.55 -35.68
N GLN A 126 30.71 0.88 -34.61
CA GLN A 126 31.04 -0.55 -34.66
C GLN A 126 29.82 -1.42 -34.98
N LEU A 127 28.64 -1.08 -34.43
CA LEU A 127 27.39 -1.77 -34.72
C LEU A 127 26.95 -1.60 -36.18
N ASN A 128 27.26 -0.46 -36.80
CA ASN A 128 26.93 -0.20 -38.21
C ASN A 128 28.00 -0.69 -39.19
N GLY A 129 29.23 -0.90 -38.72
CA GLY A 129 30.35 -1.40 -39.52
C GLY A 129 30.34 -2.93 -39.74
N LEU A 130 31.40 -3.43 -40.38
CA LEU A 130 31.61 -4.87 -40.59
C LEU A 130 31.59 -5.70 -39.29
N PRO A 131 32.20 -5.26 -38.17
CA PRO A 131 32.20 -6.02 -36.92
C PRO A 131 30.79 -6.27 -36.33
N GLY A 132 29.84 -5.37 -36.60
CA GLY A 132 28.48 -5.44 -36.03
C GLY A 132 27.54 -6.47 -36.67
N THR A 133 28.00 -7.26 -37.65
CA THR A 133 27.13 -8.18 -38.42
C THR A 133 26.34 -9.15 -37.53
N ASP A 134 27.02 -9.84 -36.61
CA ASP A 134 26.36 -10.80 -35.71
C ASP A 134 25.46 -10.10 -34.67
N ALA A 135 25.85 -8.89 -34.26
CA ALA A 135 25.04 -8.08 -33.34
C ALA A 135 23.74 -7.61 -34.00
N ARG A 136 23.77 -7.19 -35.26
CA ARG A 136 22.56 -6.87 -36.04
C ARG A 136 21.69 -8.11 -36.24
N ALA A 137 22.29 -9.25 -36.56
CA ALA A 137 21.55 -10.51 -36.67
C ALA A 137 20.87 -10.92 -35.34
N LEU A 138 21.49 -10.65 -34.19
CA LEU A 138 20.86 -10.84 -32.88
C LEU A 138 19.66 -9.90 -32.67
N LEU A 139 19.80 -8.61 -33.02
CA LEU A 139 18.70 -7.65 -32.95
C LEU A 139 17.52 -8.09 -33.83
N ASP A 140 17.79 -8.56 -35.04
CA ASP A 140 16.78 -9.07 -35.97
C ASP A 140 16.08 -10.32 -35.41
N ARG A 141 16.83 -11.29 -34.86
CA ARG A 141 16.23 -12.47 -34.18
C ARG A 141 15.35 -12.09 -32.99
N ARG A 142 15.67 -10.98 -32.33
CA ARG A 142 14.89 -10.39 -31.23
C ARG A 142 13.77 -9.46 -31.70
N GLY A 143 13.61 -9.24 -33.00
CA GLY A 143 12.58 -8.37 -33.55
C GLY A 143 12.76 -6.89 -33.21
N ILE A 144 13.98 -6.45 -32.82
CA ILE A 144 14.27 -5.05 -32.58
C ILE A 144 14.50 -4.35 -33.91
N ARG A 145 13.64 -3.38 -34.22
CA ARG A 145 13.74 -2.60 -35.45
C ARG A 145 14.98 -1.71 -35.45
N PRO A 146 15.60 -1.43 -36.62
CA PRO A 146 16.73 -0.51 -36.72
C PRO A 146 16.43 0.89 -36.14
N GLU A 147 15.19 1.39 -36.29
CA GLU A 147 14.76 2.68 -35.73
C GLU A 147 14.78 2.65 -34.20
N THR A 148 14.34 1.54 -33.61
CA THR A 148 14.35 1.32 -32.16
C THR A 148 15.79 1.25 -31.65
N ALA A 149 16.65 0.47 -32.32
CA ALA A 149 18.07 0.37 -31.96
C ALA A 149 18.75 1.74 -32.00
N ARG A 150 18.49 2.56 -33.03
CA ARG A 150 18.97 3.95 -33.11
C ARG A 150 18.40 4.83 -32.01
N ALA A 151 17.10 4.77 -31.73
CA ALA A 151 16.44 5.60 -30.72
C ALA A 151 16.95 5.33 -29.30
N PHE A 152 17.34 4.09 -29.01
CA PHE A 152 17.97 3.70 -27.76
C PHE A 152 19.49 3.88 -27.76
N GLY A 153 20.11 4.20 -28.91
CA GLY A 153 21.56 4.35 -29.05
C GLY A 153 22.32 3.05 -28.85
N MET A 154 21.74 1.91 -29.26
CA MET A 154 22.39 0.62 -29.16
C MET A 154 23.65 0.60 -30.04
N GLY A 155 24.70 -0.06 -29.54
CA GLY A 155 25.99 -0.17 -30.22
C GLY A 155 26.57 -1.59 -30.10
N PHE A 156 27.81 -1.76 -30.50
CA PHE A 156 28.52 -3.04 -30.43
C PHE A 156 29.95 -2.84 -29.95
N ALA A 157 30.37 -3.62 -28.96
CA ALA A 157 31.76 -3.74 -28.55
C ALA A 157 32.37 -4.96 -29.28
N PRO A 158 33.32 -4.75 -30.22
CA PRO A 158 34.03 -5.84 -30.87
C PRO A 158 34.71 -6.75 -29.85
N ASP A 159 34.90 -8.02 -30.20
CA ASP A 159 35.67 -8.94 -29.38
C ASP A 159 37.17 -8.63 -29.48
N SER A 160 37.63 -7.66 -28.68
CA SER A 160 39.00 -7.19 -28.64
C SER A 160 39.34 -6.64 -27.26
N ARG A 161 40.61 -6.72 -26.86
CA ARG A 161 41.08 -6.22 -25.56
C ARG A 161 41.54 -4.77 -25.55
N GLY A 162 41.63 -4.10 -26.70
CA GLY A 162 42.18 -2.73 -26.75
C GLY A 162 41.70 -1.88 -27.93
N LYS A 163 40.63 -2.28 -28.61
CA LYS A 163 40.10 -1.49 -29.73
C LYS A 163 39.46 -0.20 -29.23
N LEU A 164 38.71 -0.26 -28.13
CA LEU A 164 38.13 0.93 -27.50
C LEU A 164 39.23 1.80 -26.90
N LYS A 165 40.19 1.20 -26.18
CA LYS A 165 41.39 1.90 -25.67
C LYS A 165 42.11 2.68 -26.77
N THR A 166 42.30 2.08 -27.94
CA THR A 166 42.97 2.71 -29.08
C THR A 166 42.13 3.84 -29.68
N ALA A 167 40.82 3.64 -29.80
CA ALA A 167 39.91 4.63 -30.36
C ALA A 167 39.80 5.88 -29.48
N LEU A 168 39.85 5.72 -28.16
CA LEU A 168 39.71 6.79 -27.17
C LEU A 168 41.03 7.14 -26.46
N LYS A 169 42.17 6.88 -27.11
CA LYS A 169 43.51 7.03 -26.51
C LYS A 169 43.82 8.44 -26.01
N ASP A 170 43.20 9.47 -26.61
CA ASP A 170 43.46 10.87 -26.31
C ASP A 170 42.97 11.29 -24.91
N TYR A 171 42.07 10.51 -24.30
CA TYR A 171 41.62 10.70 -22.91
C TYR A 171 42.57 10.10 -21.86
N GLY A 172 43.43 9.17 -22.28
CA GLY A 172 44.36 8.44 -21.41
C GLY A 172 43.71 7.37 -20.51
N ASP A 173 44.50 6.35 -20.18
CA ASP A 173 44.08 5.19 -19.39
C ASP A 173 43.39 5.53 -18.05
N PRO A 174 43.85 6.51 -17.24
CA PRO A 174 43.21 6.82 -15.97
C PRO A 174 41.74 7.21 -16.10
N MET A 175 41.39 8.02 -17.11
CA MET A 175 40.03 8.48 -17.32
C MET A 175 39.14 7.37 -17.90
N LEU A 176 39.69 6.53 -18.78
CA LEU A 176 38.99 5.37 -19.31
C LEU A 176 38.76 4.29 -18.25
N VAL A 177 39.65 4.14 -17.27
CA VAL A 177 39.44 3.27 -16.10
C VAL A 177 38.37 3.84 -15.17
N GLU A 178 38.44 5.14 -14.84
CA GLU A 178 37.49 5.81 -13.95
C GLU A 178 36.06 5.84 -14.50
N SER A 179 35.92 6.02 -15.81
CA SER A 179 34.63 5.96 -16.51
C SER A 179 34.08 4.52 -16.67
N GLY A 180 34.85 3.51 -16.26
CA GLY A 180 34.45 2.11 -16.36
C GLY A 180 34.57 1.52 -17.76
N MET A 181 35.31 2.15 -18.70
CA MET A 181 35.55 1.60 -20.04
C MET A 181 36.70 0.58 -20.06
N LEU A 182 37.70 0.75 -19.18
CA LEU A 182 38.82 -0.19 -19.03
C LEU A 182 38.80 -0.89 -17.67
N ILE A 183 39.28 -2.13 -17.66
CA ILE A 183 39.61 -2.87 -16.43
C ILE A 183 41.10 -2.68 -16.18
N ASN A 184 41.43 -2.19 -14.98
CA ASN A 184 42.80 -2.12 -14.50
C ASN A 184 43.09 -3.34 -13.62
N VAL A 185 44.21 -4.02 -13.87
CA VAL A 185 44.70 -5.14 -13.05
C VAL A 185 46.14 -4.80 -12.68
N GLU A 186 46.48 -4.90 -11.39
CA GLU A 186 47.81 -4.57 -10.90
C GLU A 186 48.90 -5.33 -11.66
N GLY A 187 49.93 -4.60 -12.10
CA GLY A 187 51.04 -5.15 -12.88
C GLY A 187 50.71 -5.54 -14.33
N LYS A 188 49.53 -5.19 -14.86
CA LYS A 188 49.12 -5.47 -16.25
C LYS A 188 48.60 -4.21 -16.94
N ASP A 189 48.72 -4.19 -18.27
CA ASP A 189 48.17 -3.11 -19.09
C ASP A 189 46.61 -3.10 -19.00
N PRO A 190 45.97 -1.93 -18.77
CA PRO A 190 44.52 -1.82 -18.78
C PRO A 190 43.93 -2.24 -20.11
N TYR A 191 42.79 -2.95 -20.06
CA TYR A 191 42.15 -3.52 -21.25
C TYR A 191 40.64 -3.27 -21.28
N ASP A 192 40.05 -3.34 -22.47
CA ASP A 192 38.62 -3.09 -22.73
C ASP A 192 37.72 -3.95 -21.83
N ARG A 193 36.81 -3.30 -21.08
CA ARG A 193 35.85 -3.98 -20.20
C ARG A 193 34.82 -4.77 -21.01
N PHE A 194 34.23 -4.13 -22.01
CA PHE A 194 33.19 -4.72 -22.85
C PHE A 194 33.82 -5.30 -24.12
N ARG A 195 33.52 -6.57 -24.39
CA ARG A 195 34.08 -7.32 -25.53
C ARG A 195 33.06 -8.30 -26.06
N GLY A 196 32.89 -8.35 -27.37
CA GLY A 196 31.93 -9.25 -28.03
C GLY A 196 30.49 -9.06 -27.55
N ARG A 197 30.09 -7.82 -27.29
CA ARG A 197 28.82 -7.49 -26.63
C ARG A 197 28.00 -6.47 -27.40
N LEU A 198 26.71 -6.72 -27.53
CA LEU A 198 25.73 -5.69 -27.86
C LEU A 198 25.67 -4.69 -26.71
N MET A 199 25.93 -3.43 -27.02
CA MET A 199 26.04 -2.33 -26.07
C MET A 199 24.72 -1.58 -25.96
N ILE A 200 24.29 -1.35 -24.72
CA ILE A 200 23.03 -0.72 -24.36
C ILE A 200 23.38 0.46 -23.46
N PRO A 201 23.33 1.72 -23.95
CA PRO A 201 23.72 2.86 -23.13
C PRO A 201 22.71 3.11 -22.02
N ILE A 202 23.21 3.42 -20.83
CA ILE A 202 22.43 3.83 -19.67
C ILE A 202 22.57 5.35 -19.56
N ARG A 203 21.43 6.04 -19.49
CA ARG A 203 21.36 7.50 -19.52
C ARG A 203 20.89 8.07 -18.18
N ASP A 204 21.39 9.27 -17.86
CA ASP A 204 20.86 10.07 -16.77
C ASP A 204 19.48 10.66 -17.15
N PRO A 205 18.73 11.30 -16.23
CA PRO A 205 17.44 11.92 -16.55
C PRO A 205 17.47 13.00 -17.64
N ARG A 206 18.66 13.50 -18.00
CA ARG A 206 18.87 14.49 -19.08
C ARG A 206 19.18 13.81 -20.42
N GLY A 207 19.22 12.49 -20.47
CA GLY A 207 19.51 11.71 -21.67
C GLY A 207 21.00 11.55 -21.98
N ARG A 208 21.91 11.97 -21.08
CA ARG A 208 23.37 11.84 -21.27
C ARG A 208 23.81 10.43 -20.89
N THR A 209 24.66 9.81 -21.69
CA THR A 209 25.23 8.49 -21.37
C THR A 209 26.11 8.59 -20.12
N ILE A 210 25.88 7.70 -19.16
CA ILE A 210 26.61 7.64 -17.88
C ILE A 210 27.21 6.26 -17.60
N ALA A 211 26.71 5.22 -18.27
CA ALA A 211 27.16 3.84 -18.14
C ALA A 211 26.65 3.01 -19.32
N PHE A 212 27.02 1.73 -19.35
CA PHE A 212 26.55 0.78 -20.35
C PHE A 212 26.15 -0.55 -19.72
N GLY A 213 25.11 -1.17 -20.27
CA GLY A 213 24.88 -2.61 -20.21
C GLY A 213 25.45 -3.26 -21.48
N GLY A 214 25.99 -4.47 -21.35
CA GLY A 214 26.58 -5.23 -22.44
C GLY A 214 26.06 -6.66 -22.46
N ARG A 215 25.34 -7.05 -23.51
CA ARG A 215 24.81 -8.41 -23.71
C ARG A 215 25.73 -9.20 -24.63
N VAL A 216 26.17 -10.39 -24.24
CA VAL A 216 26.94 -11.27 -25.15
C VAL A 216 26.12 -11.65 -26.37
N LEU A 217 26.79 -11.86 -27.52
CA LEU A 217 26.13 -12.34 -28.72
C LEU A 217 25.79 -13.83 -28.61
N ASP A 218 26.77 -14.68 -28.30
CA ASP A 218 26.61 -16.13 -28.09
C ASP A 218 27.70 -16.68 -27.15
N GLY A 219 27.38 -17.70 -26.35
CA GLY A 219 28.35 -18.57 -25.65
C GLY A 219 29.26 -17.97 -24.55
N GLY A 220 29.08 -16.70 -24.16
CA GLY A 220 29.91 -16.03 -23.15
C GLY A 220 29.21 -15.75 -21.81
N GLU A 221 29.97 -15.76 -20.71
CA GLU A 221 29.47 -15.38 -19.37
C GLU A 221 30.13 -14.10 -18.84
N PRO A 222 29.40 -13.29 -18.04
CA PRO A 222 27.94 -13.37 -17.80
C PRO A 222 27.14 -12.90 -19.02
N LYS A 223 25.90 -13.38 -19.17
CA LYS A 223 24.98 -13.02 -20.28
C LYS A 223 24.81 -11.50 -20.43
N TYR A 224 24.66 -10.80 -19.31
CA TYR A 224 24.67 -9.35 -19.22
C TYR A 224 25.79 -8.89 -18.28
N LEU A 225 26.50 -7.84 -18.67
CA LEU A 225 27.51 -7.15 -17.89
C LEU A 225 27.15 -5.68 -17.83
N ASN A 226 27.09 -5.10 -16.64
CA ASN A 226 26.90 -3.65 -16.48
C ASN A 226 28.23 -2.98 -16.15
N SER A 227 28.35 -1.69 -16.48
CA SER A 227 29.41 -0.84 -15.95
C SER A 227 29.48 -0.96 -14.42
N PRO A 228 30.67 -0.87 -13.81
CA PRO A 228 30.80 -0.72 -12.37
C PRO A 228 30.23 0.64 -11.94
N ASP A 229 30.05 0.86 -10.64
CA ASP A 229 29.75 2.20 -10.15
C ASP A 229 30.91 3.16 -10.49
N THR A 230 30.56 4.38 -10.90
CA THR A 230 31.48 5.45 -11.30
C THR A 230 31.03 6.78 -10.71
N PRO A 231 31.82 7.86 -10.80
CA PRO A 231 31.35 9.19 -10.38
C PRO A 231 30.08 9.66 -11.10
N LEU A 232 29.77 9.10 -12.29
CA LEU A 232 28.57 9.42 -13.07
C LEU A 232 27.42 8.43 -12.87
N PHE A 233 27.71 7.22 -12.38
CA PHE A 233 26.77 6.11 -12.39
C PHE A 233 26.72 5.40 -11.03
N ASP A 234 25.53 5.38 -10.46
CA ASP A 234 25.18 4.61 -9.27
C ASP A 234 24.08 3.62 -9.65
N LYS A 235 24.43 2.34 -9.69
CA LYS A 235 23.53 1.25 -10.05
C LYS A 235 22.30 1.17 -9.14
N GLY A 236 22.47 1.42 -7.85
CA GLY A 236 21.43 1.33 -6.84
C GLY A 236 20.42 2.48 -6.89
N ARG A 237 20.71 3.57 -7.62
CA ARG A 237 19.82 4.75 -7.71
C ARG A 237 19.30 5.02 -9.12
N THR A 238 19.86 4.34 -10.10
CA THR A 238 19.53 4.54 -11.52
C THR A 238 18.54 3.48 -12.00
N LEU A 239 17.54 3.93 -12.76
CA LEU A 239 16.61 3.08 -13.50
C LEU A 239 16.92 3.23 -14.99
N TYR A 240 16.96 2.12 -15.71
CA TYR A 240 17.10 2.15 -17.16
C TYR A 240 15.92 2.87 -17.81
N ASN A 241 16.17 3.57 -18.92
CA ASN A 241 15.19 4.27 -19.74
C ASN A 241 14.42 5.40 -19.04
N LEU A 242 14.87 5.86 -17.87
CA LEU A 242 14.17 6.89 -17.11
C LEU A 242 14.04 8.22 -17.88
N ASP A 243 15.01 8.58 -18.69
CA ASP A 243 15.02 9.79 -19.53
C ASP A 243 13.84 9.84 -20.51
N LYS A 244 13.47 8.68 -21.07
CA LYS A 244 12.32 8.54 -21.99
C LYS A 244 11.03 8.22 -21.24
N ALA A 245 11.11 7.40 -20.20
CA ALA A 245 9.95 6.96 -19.43
C ALA A 245 9.33 8.08 -18.59
N ALA A 246 10.12 9.01 -18.04
CA ALA A 246 9.61 10.14 -17.27
C ALA A 246 8.61 11.01 -18.06
N PRO A 247 8.93 11.54 -19.25
CA PRO A 247 7.94 12.28 -20.03
C PRO A 247 6.78 11.41 -20.55
N ALA A 248 7.00 10.11 -20.81
CA ALA A 248 5.94 9.19 -21.22
C ALA A 248 4.94 8.93 -20.08
N SER A 249 5.44 8.71 -18.86
CA SER A 249 4.63 8.43 -17.67
C SER A 249 3.67 9.56 -17.30
N ARG A 250 4.05 10.82 -17.54
CA ARG A 250 3.16 11.98 -17.33
C ARG A 250 1.95 11.98 -18.28
N LYS A 251 2.12 11.40 -19.49
CA LYS A 251 1.04 11.30 -20.47
C LYS A 251 0.14 10.10 -20.20
N SER A 252 0.72 8.97 -19.81
CA SER A 252 -0.01 7.73 -19.54
C SER A 252 -0.59 7.66 -18.13
N GLY A 253 -0.08 8.45 -17.18
CA GLY A 253 -0.42 8.38 -15.77
C GLY A 253 0.12 7.14 -15.05
N ARG A 254 1.06 6.39 -15.67
CA ARG A 254 1.61 5.14 -15.12
C ARG A 254 3.10 4.99 -15.43
N VAL A 255 3.77 4.14 -14.65
CA VAL A 255 5.15 3.67 -14.90
C VAL A 255 5.13 2.15 -14.83
N LEU A 256 5.76 1.50 -15.81
CA LEU A 256 5.90 0.04 -15.87
C LEU A 256 7.32 -0.34 -15.48
N VAL A 257 7.47 -1.20 -14.48
CA VAL A 257 8.76 -1.71 -14.00
C VAL A 257 8.91 -3.16 -14.44
N VAL A 258 9.85 -3.42 -15.34
CA VAL A 258 10.17 -4.75 -15.86
C VAL A 258 11.57 -5.19 -15.45
N GLU A 259 11.96 -6.44 -15.74
CA GLU A 259 13.22 -7.00 -15.25
C GLU A 259 14.46 -6.47 -15.98
N GLY A 260 14.40 -6.38 -17.32
CA GLY A 260 15.59 -6.19 -18.14
C GLY A 260 15.50 -5.08 -19.17
N TYR A 261 16.67 -4.75 -19.73
CA TYR A 261 16.81 -3.80 -20.84
C TYR A 261 15.94 -4.16 -22.03
N MET A 262 15.90 -5.44 -22.38
CA MET A 262 15.24 -5.93 -23.58
C MET A 262 13.73 -5.79 -23.48
N ASP A 263 13.17 -6.06 -22.30
CA ASP A 263 11.74 -5.90 -22.02
C ASP A 263 11.35 -4.44 -22.17
N VAL A 264 12.15 -3.51 -21.63
CA VAL A 264 11.93 -2.07 -21.80
C VAL A 264 11.97 -1.66 -23.27
N ILE A 265 12.96 -2.13 -24.02
CA ILE A 265 13.12 -1.80 -25.44
C ILE A 265 11.95 -2.36 -26.26
N ALA A 266 11.55 -3.61 -26.01
CA ALA A 266 10.42 -4.27 -26.67
C ALA A 266 9.09 -3.57 -26.36
N LEU A 267 8.86 -3.23 -25.09
CA LEU A 267 7.68 -2.48 -24.65
C LEU A 267 7.62 -1.09 -25.27
N ALA A 268 8.72 -0.33 -25.24
CA ALA A 268 8.79 0.98 -25.89
C ALA A 268 8.54 0.86 -27.40
N GLN A 269 9.07 -0.18 -28.04
CA GLN A 269 8.84 -0.48 -29.45
C GLN A 269 7.35 -0.73 -29.78
N ALA A 270 6.61 -1.28 -28.82
CA ALA A 270 5.18 -1.59 -28.88
C ALA A 270 4.27 -0.44 -28.44
N GLY A 271 4.84 0.70 -28.03
CA GLY A 271 4.09 1.91 -27.66
C GLY A 271 4.05 2.21 -26.15
N PHE A 272 4.65 1.35 -25.33
CA PHE A 272 4.74 1.52 -23.87
C PHE A 272 6.04 2.25 -23.50
N GLY A 273 6.14 3.53 -23.85
CA GLY A 273 7.33 4.34 -23.64
C GLY A 273 7.66 4.62 -22.17
N GLU A 274 6.71 4.37 -21.26
CA GLU A 274 6.79 4.56 -19.81
C GLU A 274 7.45 3.38 -19.06
N ALA A 275 8.01 2.40 -19.77
CA ALA A 275 8.69 1.26 -19.17
C ALA A 275 10.12 1.61 -18.68
N VAL A 276 10.47 1.09 -17.50
CA VAL A 276 11.80 1.20 -16.87
C VAL A 276 12.23 -0.16 -16.32
N ALA A 277 13.53 -0.34 -16.12
CA ALA A 277 14.07 -1.54 -15.49
C ALA A 277 15.14 -1.20 -14.44
N PRO A 278 15.22 -1.94 -13.32
CA PRO A 278 16.37 -1.86 -12.43
C PRO A 278 17.62 -2.40 -13.13
N LEU A 279 18.77 -1.86 -12.77
CA LEU A 279 20.05 -2.26 -13.39
C LEU A 279 20.73 -3.42 -12.64
N GLY A 280 20.03 -4.06 -11.69
CA GLY A 280 20.52 -5.11 -10.81
C GLY A 280 19.49 -6.20 -10.56
N THR A 281 19.77 -7.10 -9.61
CA THR A 281 18.94 -8.29 -9.34
C THR A 281 17.64 -8.01 -8.59
N ALA A 282 17.53 -6.85 -7.94
CA ALA A 282 16.33 -6.44 -7.22
C ALA A 282 16.21 -4.91 -7.20
N LEU A 283 14.97 -4.44 -7.24
CA LEU A 283 14.62 -3.02 -7.15
C LEU A 283 15.00 -2.46 -5.78
N THR A 284 15.76 -1.38 -5.69
CA THR A 284 16.22 -0.80 -4.40
C THR A 284 15.22 0.20 -3.81
N GLU A 285 15.42 0.56 -2.55
CA GLU A 285 14.68 1.60 -1.82
C GLU A 285 14.79 2.96 -2.53
N ALA A 286 16.01 3.33 -2.97
CA ALA A 286 16.23 4.58 -3.71
C ALA A 286 15.56 4.59 -5.10
N GLN A 287 15.44 3.43 -5.75
CA GLN A 287 14.70 3.28 -6.99
C GLN A 287 13.18 3.36 -6.75
N LEU A 288 12.67 2.74 -5.67
CA LEU A 288 11.27 2.85 -5.26
C LEU A 288 10.86 4.31 -4.98
N GLU A 289 11.66 5.05 -4.21
CA GLU A 289 11.44 6.48 -3.99
C GLU A 289 11.39 7.27 -5.30
N ARG A 290 12.25 6.91 -6.25
CA ARG A 290 12.27 7.57 -7.56
C ARG A 290 11.01 7.27 -8.37
N LEU A 291 10.52 6.03 -8.34
CA LEU A 291 9.27 5.66 -8.98
C LEU A 291 8.08 6.41 -8.38
N TRP A 292 8.01 6.52 -7.04
CA TRP A 292 6.95 7.27 -6.35
C TRP A 292 6.98 8.78 -6.55
N ARG A 293 8.09 9.34 -7.05
CA ARG A 293 8.12 10.74 -7.54
C ARG A 293 7.49 10.89 -8.93
N MET A 294 7.31 9.80 -9.67
CA MET A 294 6.71 9.80 -11.00
C MET A 294 5.22 9.48 -10.94
N VAL A 295 4.86 8.43 -10.19
CA VAL A 295 3.48 7.96 -10.02
C VAL A 295 3.29 7.37 -8.63
N ASP A 296 2.10 7.55 -8.08
CA ASP A 296 1.69 7.09 -6.75
C ASP A 296 1.73 5.55 -6.61
N VAL A 297 1.36 4.83 -7.68
CA VAL A 297 1.31 3.36 -7.72
C VAL A 297 1.98 2.83 -8.99
N PRO A 298 3.31 2.61 -8.97
CA PRO A 298 4.04 1.97 -10.07
C PRO A 298 3.56 0.52 -10.29
N LEU A 299 3.52 0.08 -11.56
CA LEU A 299 3.13 -1.28 -11.94
C LEU A 299 4.38 -2.14 -12.16
N LEU A 300 4.54 -3.21 -11.38
CA LEU A 300 5.63 -4.17 -11.50
C LEU A 300 5.18 -5.35 -12.37
N CYS A 301 5.88 -5.56 -13.48
CA CYS A 301 5.60 -6.62 -14.44
C CYS A 301 6.89 -7.43 -14.64
N PHE A 302 7.08 -8.44 -13.79
CA PHE A 302 8.22 -9.35 -13.85
C PHE A 302 7.85 -10.65 -14.58
N ASP A 303 8.86 -11.46 -14.88
CA ASP A 303 8.71 -12.64 -15.72
C ASP A 303 7.73 -13.64 -15.07
N GLY A 304 6.97 -14.35 -15.90
CA GLY A 304 5.98 -15.35 -15.47
C GLY A 304 6.60 -16.64 -14.92
N ASP A 305 7.84 -16.61 -14.43
CA ASP A 305 8.58 -17.75 -13.93
C ASP A 305 8.82 -17.68 -12.40
N GLY A 306 9.46 -18.70 -11.84
CA GLY A 306 9.73 -18.75 -10.40
C GLY A 306 10.72 -17.67 -9.92
N ALA A 307 11.58 -17.14 -10.78
CA ALA A 307 12.51 -16.07 -10.43
C ALA A 307 11.80 -14.72 -10.40
N GLY A 308 10.95 -14.42 -11.39
CA GLY A 308 10.14 -13.20 -11.46
C GLY A 308 9.10 -13.11 -10.35
N GLN A 309 8.48 -14.23 -9.96
CA GLN A 309 7.61 -14.27 -8.78
C GLN A 309 8.37 -13.94 -7.48
N LYS A 310 9.57 -14.50 -7.30
CA LYS A 310 10.44 -14.16 -6.15
C LYS A 310 10.88 -12.70 -6.18
N ALA A 311 11.19 -12.16 -7.35
CA ALA A 311 11.55 -10.76 -7.52
C ALA A 311 10.37 -9.84 -7.13
N SER A 312 9.15 -10.21 -7.51
CA SER A 312 7.92 -9.48 -7.20
C SER A 312 7.71 -9.41 -5.69
N LEU A 313 7.82 -10.55 -5.00
CA LEU A 313 7.70 -10.59 -3.54
C LEU A 313 8.82 -9.82 -2.84
N ARG A 314 10.07 -9.94 -3.30
CA ARG A 314 11.17 -9.13 -2.74
C ARG A 314 10.89 -7.63 -2.86
N ALA A 315 10.36 -7.18 -3.99
CA ALA A 315 9.98 -5.78 -4.17
C ALA A 315 8.80 -5.39 -3.24
N ALA A 316 7.81 -6.28 -3.07
CA ALA A 316 6.70 -6.08 -2.14
C ALA A 316 7.19 -5.88 -0.70
N HIS A 317 8.03 -6.78 -0.19
CA HIS A 317 8.58 -6.66 1.17
C HIS A 317 9.46 -5.42 1.34
N ARG A 318 10.29 -5.10 0.35
CA ARG A 318 11.16 -3.92 0.40
C ARG A 318 10.38 -2.60 0.40
N ALA A 319 9.19 -2.59 -0.20
CA ALA A 319 8.34 -1.40 -0.21
C ALA A 319 7.65 -1.14 1.14
N LEU A 320 7.40 -2.17 1.97
CA LEU A 320 6.63 -2.05 3.22
C LEU A 320 7.11 -0.91 4.12
N PRO A 321 8.40 -0.76 4.46
CA PRO A 321 8.86 0.30 5.35
C PRO A 321 8.74 1.70 4.76
N LEU A 322 8.54 1.81 3.44
CA LEU A 322 8.50 3.07 2.71
C LEU A 322 7.07 3.48 2.31
N LEU A 323 6.06 2.64 2.60
CA LEU A 323 4.67 2.96 2.32
C LEU A 323 4.24 4.19 3.12
N ALA A 324 3.42 5.02 2.48
CA ALA A 324 2.84 6.23 3.04
C ALA A 324 1.47 6.46 2.37
N PRO A 325 0.61 7.33 2.90
CA PRO A 325 -0.66 7.66 2.25
C PRO A 325 -0.46 8.03 0.78
N GLY A 326 -1.16 7.32 -0.12
CA GLY A 326 -1.05 7.50 -1.57
C GLY A 326 0.12 6.78 -2.25
N ARG A 327 1.06 6.16 -1.51
CA ARG A 327 2.19 5.43 -2.10
C ARG A 327 2.01 3.93 -1.95
N SER A 328 1.93 3.22 -3.07
CA SER A 328 1.81 1.76 -3.08
C SER A 328 2.51 1.16 -4.30
N LEU A 329 2.42 -0.16 -4.46
CA LEU A 329 2.81 -0.90 -5.66
C LEU A 329 1.61 -1.70 -6.16
N ALA A 330 1.57 -1.98 -7.46
CA ALA A 330 0.70 -2.99 -8.01
C ALA A 330 1.46 -3.90 -8.97
N PHE A 331 0.95 -5.10 -9.19
CA PHE A 331 1.66 -6.19 -9.85
C PHE A 331 0.87 -6.71 -11.04
N VAL A 332 1.56 -6.95 -12.13
CA VAL A 332 1.01 -7.55 -13.35
C VAL A 332 1.63 -8.93 -13.49
N THR A 333 0.80 -9.97 -13.40
CA THR A 333 1.24 -11.35 -13.55
C THR A 333 1.16 -11.75 -15.02
N LEU A 334 2.30 -12.16 -15.58
CA LEU A 334 2.37 -12.70 -16.93
C LEU A 334 1.99 -14.19 -16.97
N PRO A 335 1.54 -14.70 -18.12
CA PRO A 335 1.38 -16.14 -18.32
C PRO A 335 2.67 -16.91 -18.02
N GLN A 336 2.53 -18.15 -17.55
CA GLN A 336 3.68 -18.94 -17.11
C GLN A 336 4.74 -19.07 -18.20
N GLY A 337 5.98 -18.71 -17.86
CA GLY A 337 7.15 -18.82 -18.74
C GLY A 337 7.23 -17.76 -19.84
N GLN A 338 6.39 -16.73 -19.82
CA GLN A 338 6.50 -15.57 -20.73
C GLN A 338 7.17 -14.38 -20.02
N ASP A 339 7.98 -13.64 -20.77
CA ASP A 339 8.47 -12.30 -20.43
C ASP A 339 7.63 -11.21 -21.16
N PRO A 340 7.78 -9.92 -20.83
CA PRO A 340 7.05 -8.86 -21.53
C PRO A 340 7.33 -8.79 -23.05
N ASP A 341 8.54 -9.12 -23.50
CA ASP A 341 8.92 -9.17 -24.92
C ASP A 341 8.11 -10.26 -25.66
N ASP A 342 8.11 -11.48 -25.12
CA ASP A 342 7.41 -12.64 -25.65
C ASP A 342 5.90 -12.41 -25.73
N LEU A 343 5.30 -11.86 -24.66
CA LEU A 343 3.85 -11.59 -24.64
C LEU A 343 3.45 -10.57 -25.71
N VAL A 344 4.21 -9.49 -25.84
CA VAL A 344 3.96 -8.45 -26.85
C VAL A 344 4.16 -8.97 -28.26
N ARG A 345 5.15 -9.83 -28.47
CA ARG A 345 5.40 -10.46 -29.78
C ARG A 345 4.30 -11.45 -30.17
N ALA A 346 3.79 -12.22 -29.22
CA ALA A 346 2.76 -13.23 -29.47
C ALA A 346 1.35 -12.65 -29.60
N GLY A 347 0.97 -11.74 -28.69
CA GLY A 347 -0.39 -11.20 -28.57
C GLY A 347 -0.57 -9.75 -28.99
N GLY A 348 0.53 -9.05 -29.34
CA GLY A 348 0.51 -7.63 -29.67
C GLY A 348 0.32 -6.70 -28.47
N PRO A 349 0.34 -5.37 -28.69
CA PRO A 349 0.18 -4.39 -27.63
C PRO A 349 -1.16 -4.49 -26.88
N GLY A 350 -2.23 -4.91 -27.57
CA GLY A 350 -3.56 -5.05 -26.98
C GLY A 350 -3.64 -6.14 -25.90
N ALA A 351 -2.91 -7.25 -26.07
CA ALA A 351 -2.85 -8.31 -25.07
C ALA A 351 -2.14 -7.83 -23.80
N PHE A 352 -1.04 -7.10 -23.95
CA PHE A 352 -0.32 -6.52 -22.82
C PHE A 352 -1.19 -5.48 -22.09
N GLU A 353 -1.82 -4.55 -22.83
CA GLU A 353 -2.72 -3.52 -22.27
C GLU A 353 -3.90 -4.13 -21.51
N ALA A 354 -4.42 -5.29 -21.94
CA ALA A 354 -5.48 -5.99 -21.22
C ALA A 354 -5.04 -6.43 -19.81
N LEU A 355 -3.80 -6.92 -19.66
CA LEU A 355 -3.25 -7.27 -18.34
C LEU A 355 -3.03 -6.03 -17.46
N LEU A 356 -2.62 -4.90 -18.05
CA LEU A 356 -2.40 -3.65 -17.31
C LEU A 356 -3.69 -3.07 -16.71
N LYS A 357 -4.87 -3.48 -17.17
CA LYS A 357 -6.17 -3.01 -16.66
C LYS A 357 -6.60 -3.69 -15.36
N THR A 358 -6.04 -4.85 -15.06
CA THR A 358 -6.38 -5.64 -13.88
C THR A 358 -5.12 -5.97 -13.07
N PRO A 359 -4.38 -4.95 -12.60
CA PRO A 359 -3.20 -5.20 -11.79
C PRO A 359 -3.63 -5.67 -10.39
N GLU A 360 -2.88 -6.62 -9.85
CA GLU A 360 -3.04 -7.10 -8.49
C GLU A 360 -2.44 -6.08 -7.51
N GLN A 361 -3.17 -5.71 -6.46
CA GLN A 361 -2.69 -4.73 -5.49
C GLN A 361 -1.62 -5.34 -4.59
N LEU A 362 -0.78 -4.49 -3.97
CA LEU A 362 0.25 -4.95 -3.03
C LEU A 362 -0.31 -5.83 -1.90
N VAL A 363 -1.45 -5.47 -1.32
CA VAL A 363 -2.10 -6.25 -0.26
C VAL A 363 -2.53 -7.64 -0.75
N ASP A 364 -3.05 -7.73 -1.98
CA ASP A 364 -3.46 -9.01 -2.58
C ASP A 364 -2.25 -9.92 -2.79
N ARG A 365 -1.17 -9.35 -3.33
CA ARG A 365 0.08 -10.08 -3.58
C ARG A 365 0.70 -10.64 -2.30
N LEU A 366 0.75 -9.83 -1.24
CA LEU A 366 1.26 -10.25 0.06
C LEU A 366 0.37 -11.34 0.68
N TRP A 367 -0.95 -11.14 0.66
CA TRP A 367 -1.92 -12.11 1.16
C TRP A 367 -1.80 -13.46 0.46
N ALA A 368 -1.80 -13.47 -0.88
CA ALA A 368 -1.71 -14.68 -1.68
C ALA A 368 -0.42 -15.47 -1.39
N SER A 369 0.70 -14.76 -1.22
CA SER A 369 1.99 -15.36 -0.84
C SER A 369 1.95 -16.04 0.52
N GLU A 370 1.41 -15.36 1.54
CA GLU A 370 1.38 -15.88 2.90
C GLU A 370 0.43 -17.06 3.08
N VAL A 371 -0.69 -17.07 2.34
CA VAL A 371 -1.64 -18.19 2.31
C VAL A 371 -1.03 -19.39 1.58
N ALA A 372 -0.27 -19.18 0.51
CA ALA A 372 0.36 -20.25 -0.24
C ALA A 372 1.64 -20.82 0.41
N ALA A 373 2.19 -20.13 1.42
CA ALA A 373 3.46 -20.50 2.04
C ALA A 373 3.42 -21.83 2.80
N GLU A 374 2.30 -22.11 3.49
CA GLU A 374 2.15 -23.28 4.37
C GLU A 374 0.70 -23.78 4.36
N ALA A 375 0.48 -25.05 4.75
CA ALA A 375 -0.86 -25.59 4.96
C ALA A 375 -1.57 -24.86 6.12
N LEU A 376 -2.90 -24.76 6.06
CA LEU A 376 -3.73 -23.96 6.98
C LEU A 376 -4.86 -24.77 7.64
N ASP A 377 -4.67 -26.08 7.71
CA ASP A 377 -5.69 -27.05 8.14
C ASP A 377 -5.91 -27.00 9.65
N THR A 378 -4.85 -26.77 10.44
CA THR A 378 -4.91 -26.80 11.91
C THR A 378 -5.01 -25.41 12.55
N PRO A 379 -5.54 -25.29 13.78
CA PRO A 379 -5.54 -24.04 14.52
C PRO A 379 -4.15 -23.40 14.69
N GLU A 380 -3.11 -24.20 14.90
CA GLU A 380 -1.72 -23.75 15.05
C GLU A 380 -1.20 -23.13 13.75
N GLN A 381 -1.49 -23.77 12.61
CA GLN A 381 -1.13 -23.25 11.30
C GLN A 381 -1.83 -21.93 10.98
N ARG A 382 -3.13 -21.83 11.33
CA ARG A 382 -3.89 -20.58 11.20
C ARG A 382 -3.35 -19.47 12.11
N ALA A 383 -2.94 -19.81 13.33
CA ALA A 383 -2.25 -18.87 14.22
C ALA A 383 -0.90 -18.42 13.63
N GLY A 384 -0.18 -19.32 12.97
CA GLY A 384 1.04 -19.03 12.22
C GLY A 384 0.83 -18.00 11.11
N LEU A 385 -0.18 -18.19 10.26
CA LEU A 385 -0.57 -17.21 9.23
C LEU A 385 -0.90 -15.84 9.84
N LYS A 386 -1.70 -15.82 10.91
CA LYS A 386 -2.05 -14.57 11.59
C LYS A 386 -0.81 -13.82 12.11
N ARG A 387 0.17 -14.55 12.66
CA ARG A 387 1.45 -13.96 13.10
C ARG A 387 2.22 -13.36 11.94
N ARG A 388 2.39 -14.09 10.83
CA ARG A 388 3.13 -13.58 9.65
C ARG A 388 2.49 -12.33 9.06
N LEU A 389 1.16 -12.31 8.92
CA LEU A 389 0.41 -11.14 8.44
C LEU A 389 0.58 -9.93 9.38
N HIS A 390 0.57 -10.16 10.69
CA HIS A 390 0.83 -9.11 11.67
C HIS A 390 2.26 -8.57 11.54
N GLU A 391 3.26 -9.44 11.40
CA GLU A 391 4.67 -9.05 11.18
C GLU A 391 4.85 -8.23 9.90
N LEU A 392 4.16 -8.58 8.80
CA LEU A 392 4.17 -7.78 7.57
C LEU A 392 3.64 -6.36 7.78
N ALA A 393 2.49 -6.23 8.46
CA ALA A 393 1.92 -4.93 8.77
C ALA A 393 2.81 -4.12 9.74
N GLU A 394 3.47 -4.77 10.70
CA GLU A 394 4.42 -4.12 11.59
C GLU A 394 5.65 -3.55 10.88
N GLY A 395 6.04 -4.16 9.76
CA GLY A 395 7.12 -3.66 8.89
C GLY A 395 6.82 -2.32 8.19
N ILE A 396 5.58 -1.82 8.24
CA ILE A 396 5.20 -0.53 7.67
C ILE A 396 5.54 0.60 8.64
N ALA A 397 6.26 1.63 8.18
CA ALA A 397 6.67 2.72 9.05
C ALA A 397 5.55 3.74 9.34
N ASP A 398 4.71 4.06 8.36
CA ASP A 398 3.61 5.01 8.52
C ASP A 398 2.48 4.41 9.41
N PRO A 399 2.12 5.04 10.55
CA PRO A 399 1.14 4.49 11.47
C PRO A 399 -0.27 4.34 10.90
N SER A 400 -0.69 5.26 10.02
CA SER A 400 -2.03 5.24 9.43
C SER A 400 -2.14 4.10 8.43
N VAL A 401 -1.15 3.95 7.54
CA VAL A 401 -1.09 2.85 6.57
C VAL A 401 -0.96 1.51 7.30
N LYS A 402 -0.09 1.42 8.31
CA LYS A 402 0.05 0.23 9.17
C LYS A 402 -1.30 -0.23 9.72
N GLN A 403 -2.08 0.69 10.30
CA GLN A 403 -3.39 0.37 10.87
C GLN A 403 -4.36 -0.20 9.81
N GLN A 404 -4.37 0.38 8.60
CA GLN A 404 -5.21 -0.12 7.50
C GLN A 404 -4.79 -1.52 7.05
N TYR A 405 -3.49 -1.80 6.95
CA TYR A 405 -3.00 -3.15 6.62
C TYR A 405 -3.37 -4.18 7.69
N HIS A 406 -3.26 -3.83 8.98
CA HIS A 406 -3.74 -4.71 10.08
C HIS A 406 -5.22 -5.03 9.94
N ALA A 407 -6.05 -4.01 9.71
CA ALA A 407 -7.49 -4.19 9.55
C ALA A 407 -7.82 -5.07 8.33
N GLU A 408 -7.17 -4.81 7.20
CA GLU A 408 -7.39 -5.54 5.96
C GLU A 408 -6.96 -7.01 6.07
N PHE A 409 -5.76 -7.29 6.58
CA PHE A 409 -5.31 -8.67 6.79
C PHE A 409 -6.19 -9.42 7.80
N LYS A 410 -6.66 -8.74 8.85
CA LYS A 410 -7.61 -9.32 9.81
C LYS A 410 -8.93 -9.68 9.11
N ASN A 411 -9.48 -8.79 8.30
CA ASN A 411 -10.73 -9.03 7.56
C ASN A 411 -10.58 -10.24 6.62
N ARG A 412 -9.54 -10.25 5.79
CA ARG A 412 -9.24 -11.37 4.87
C ARG A 412 -9.07 -12.69 5.59
N PHE A 413 -8.40 -12.68 6.74
CA PHE A 413 -8.24 -13.88 7.58
C PHE A 413 -9.60 -14.46 7.99
N TYR A 414 -10.51 -13.63 8.51
CA TYR A 414 -11.83 -14.12 8.91
C TYR A 414 -12.70 -14.54 7.73
N GLU A 415 -12.60 -13.85 6.59
CA GLU A 415 -13.33 -14.23 5.38
C GLU A 415 -12.84 -15.58 4.82
N HIS A 416 -11.52 -15.80 4.79
CA HIS A 416 -10.92 -17.03 4.28
C HIS A 416 -11.34 -18.27 5.09
N PHE A 417 -11.48 -18.14 6.41
CA PHE A 417 -11.93 -19.23 7.30
C PHE A 417 -13.40 -19.14 7.70
N LYS A 418 -14.20 -18.32 7.01
CA LYS A 418 -15.62 -18.18 7.31
C LYS A 418 -16.33 -19.52 7.06
N PRO A 419 -17.04 -20.09 8.04
CA PRO A 419 -17.77 -21.33 7.83
C PRO A 419 -18.87 -21.11 6.79
N VAL A 420 -18.88 -21.95 5.74
CA VAL A 420 -19.94 -21.95 4.73
C VAL A 420 -21.25 -22.32 5.43
N ARG A 421 -22.15 -21.34 5.58
CA ARG A 421 -23.53 -21.63 6.04
C ARG A 421 -24.21 -22.41 4.93
N ALA A 422 -24.72 -23.61 5.23
CA ALA A 422 -25.53 -24.36 4.29
C ALA A 422 -26.74 -23.51 3.84
N PRO A 423 -27.06 -23.45 2.53
CA PRO A 423 -28.22 -22.72 2.06
C PRO A 423 -29.48 -23.28 2.73
N PHE A 424 -30.27 -22.37 3.31
CA PHE A 424 -31.56 -22.72 3.90
C PHE A 424 -32.47 -23.27 2.81
N VAL A 425 -32.74 -24.58 2.84
CA VAL A 425 -33.72 -25.22 1.96
C VAL A 425 -35.09 -25.14 2.65
N PRO A 426 -36.07 -24.38 2.12
CA PRO A 426 -37.42 -24.39 2.64
C PRO A 426 -38.00 -25.79 2.43
N ARG A 427 -38.35 -26.47 3.53
CA ARG A 427 -38.90 -27.83 3.47
C ARG A 427 -40.31 -27.74 2.84
N GLY A 428 -40.46 -28.32 1.66
CA GLY A 428 -41.70 -28.29 0.88
C GLY A 428 -42.93 -28.83 1.63
N GLU A 429 -44.07 -28.20 1.34
CA GLU A 429 -45.38 -28.53 1.89
C GLU A 429 -45.78 -29.98 1.58
N ARG A 430 -46.24 -30.72 2.60
CA ARG A 430 -46.90 -32.02 2.45
C ARG A 430 -48.26 -32.02 3.17
N PRO A 431 -49.22 -32.82 2.67
CA PRO A 431 -50.66 -32.51 2.77
C PRO A 431 -51.30 -32.94 4.09
N LYS A 432 -52.39 -32.24 4.44
CA LYS A 432 -53.18 -32.37 5.68
C LYS A 432 -54.06 -33.63 5.72
N GLY A 433 -54.12 -34.25 6.91
CA GLY A 433 -55.16 -35.20 7.41
C GLY A 433 -54.62 -36.05 8.58
N GLY A 434 -54.83 -35.70 9.87
CA GLY A 434 -55.93 -36.09 10.79
C GLY A 434 -55.80 -37.55 11.28
N TRP A 435 -55.58 -37.97 12.54
CA TRP A 435 -55.89 -37.48 13.92
C TRP A 435 -54.95 -38.17 14.98
N LYS A 436 -54.81 -37.60 16.20
CA LYS A 436 -53.84 -37.91 17.31
C LYS A 436 -54.51 -38.40 18.60
N PRO A 437 -53.76 -39.11 19.49
CA PRO A 437 -53.63 -38.73 20.91
C PRO A 437 -52.16 -38.44 21.33
N PRO A 438 -51.90 -37.76 22.47
CA PRO A 438 -50.95 -36.65 22.52
C PRO A 438 -49.53 -37.01 22.99
N ALA A 439 -48.55 -36.35 22.38
CA ALA A 439 -47.28 -36.02 23.01
C ALA A 439 -47.14 -34.48 22.97
N ALA A 440 -46.64 -33.92 24.07
CA ALA A 440 -46.75 -32.52 24.47
C ALA A 440 -46.44 -31.50 23.34
N PRO A 441 -47.16 -30.36 23.30
CA PRO A 441 -46.77 -29.26 22.42
C PRO A 441 -45.39 -28.74 22.84
N VAL A 442 -44.48 -28.60 21.88
CA VAL A 442 -43.38 -27.65 22.04
C VAL A 442 -44.03 -26.27 22.07
N THR A 443 -43.90 -25.58 23.20
CA THR A 443 -44.59 -24.33 23.52
C THR A 443 -44.16 -23.17 22.62
N GLU A 444 -44.98 -22.13 22.57
CA GLU A 444 -44.66 -20.83 21.95
C GLU A 444 -43.29 -20.29 22.39
N ASP A 445 -42.82 -20.67 23.59
CA ASP A 445 -41.49 -20.38 24.18
C ASP A 445 -40.32 -20.80 23.27
N ALA A 446 -40.46 -21.84 22.45
CA ALA A 446 -39.39 -22.24 21.52
C ALA A 446 -39.25 -21.29 20.31
N LYS A 447 -40.31 -20.53 19.99
CA LYS A 447 -40.29 -19.48 18.97
C LYS A 447 -39.89 -18.12 19.56
N ALA A 448 -40.23 -17.84 20.81
CA ALA A 448 -39.79 -16.64 21.49
C ALA A 448 -38.29 -16.67 21.90
N PHE A 449 -37.70 -17.86 22.12
CA PHE A 449 -36.25 -18.06 22.33
C PHE A 449 -35.34 -17.63 21.15
N LEU A 450 -35.89 -17.51 19.93
CA LEU A 450 -35.17 -17.03 18.74
C LEU A 450 -35.38 -15.53 18.45
N ALA A 451 -36.27 -14.87 19.19
CA ALA A 451 -36.65 -13.48 18.97
C ALA A 451 -36.04 -12.48 19.99
N THR A 452 -35.59 -12.93 21.17
CA THR A 452 -35.09 -12.03 22.22
C THR A 452 -33.57 -11.82 22.12
N GLY A 453 -33.19 -10.74 21.44
CA GLY A 453 -31.82 -10.23 21.39
C GLY A 453 -31.42 -9.55 22.70
N ILE A 454 -30.85 -10.33 23.61
CA ILE A 454 -30.10 -9.82 24.76
C ILE A 454 -28.68 -10.30 24.60
N ASP A 455 -27.73 -9.38 24.76
CA ASP A 455 -26.30 -9.68 24.74
C ASP A 455 -25.98 -10.72 25.82
N ARG A 456 -25.84 -11.98 25.40
CA ARG A 456 -25.72 -13.15 26.29
C ARG A 456 -24.55 -13.03 27.26
N VAL A 457 -23.56 -12.18 26.95
CA VAL A 457 -22.41 -11.93 27.81
C VAL A 457 -22.80 -11.00 28.97
N LEU A 458 -23.52 -9.92 28.69
CA LEU A 458 -24.00 -8.97 29.71
C LEU A 458 -25.03 -9.62 30.66
N ALA A 459 -25.97 -10.41 30.12
CA ALA A 459 -26.97 -11.11 30.94
C ALA A 459 -26.32 -12.12 31.91
N LYS A 460 -25.30 -12.85 31.46
CA LYS A 460 -24.52 -13.75 32.31
C LYS A 460 -23.75 -13.00 33.39
N ALA A 461 -23.17 -11.85 33.06
CA ALA A 461 -22.46 -11.00 34.01
C ALA A 461 -23.40 -10.46 35.09
N VAL A 462 -24.55 -9.90 34.71
CA VAL A 462 -25.55 -9.37 35.65
C VAL A 462 -26.06 -10.48 36.58
N LEU A 463 -26.35 -11.67 36.05
CA LEU A 463 -26.81 -12.80 36.85
C LEU A 463 -25.73 -13.30 37.82
N ALA A 464 -24.47 -13.35 37.39
CA ALA A 464 -23.36 -13.65 38.28
C ALA A 464 -23.21 -12.57 39.38
N GLY A 465 -23.39 -11.29 39.05
CA GLY A 465 -23.39 -10.19 40.00
C GLY A 465 -24.51 -10.26 41.03
N LEU A 466 -25.74 -10.56 40.61
CA LEU A 466 -26.88 -10.72 41.50
C LEU A 466 -26.73 -11.92 42.44
N ILE A 467 -26.14 -13.03 41.96
CA ILE A 467 -25.85 -14.19 42.81
C ILE A 467 -24.76 -13.85 43.85
N ARG A 468 -23.75 -13.05 43.48
CA ARG A 468 -22.68 -12.60 44.39
C ARG A 468 -23.15 -11.55 45.38
N HIS A 469 -24.08 -10.69 44.98
CA HIS A 469 -24.60 -9.57 45.77
C HIS A 469 -26.14 -9.63 45.90
N PRO A 470 -26.70 -10.63 46.61
CA PRO A 470 -28.16 -10.82 46.67
C PRO A 470 -28.93 -9.64 47.25
N VAL A 471 -28.29 -8.82 48.09
CA VAL A 471 -28.87 -7.61 48.69
C VAL A 471 -29.31 -6.58 47.64
N GLU A 472 -28.63 -6.53 46.48
CA GLU A 472 -28.96 -5.59 45.42
C GLU A 472 -30.18 -6.05 44.58
N ILE A 473 -30.59 -7.33 44.67
CA ILE A 473 -31.78 -7.86 43.96
C ILE A 473 -33.03 -7.08 44.35
N ALA A 474 -33.22 -6.83 45.65
CA ALA A 474 -34.38 -6.12 46.18
C ALA A 474 -34.53 -4.69 45.61
N ARG A 475 -33.41 -4.05 45.28
CA ARG A 475 -33.36 -2.68 44.74
C ARG A 475 -33.72 -2.61 43.26
N HIS A 476 -33.47 -3.69 42.52
CA HIS A 476 -33.73 -3.76 41.08
C HIS A 476 -35.03 -4.48 40.73
N MET A 477 -35.84 -4.93 41.70
CA MET A 477 -36.99 -5.80 41.43
C MET A 477 -37.99 -5.28 40.41
N GLU A 478 -38.30 -3.97 40.42
CA GLU A 478 -39.22 -3.38 39.45
C GLU A 478 -38.68 -3.51 38.01
N VAL A 479 -37.38 -3.26 37.86
CA VAL A 479 -36.66 -3.32 36.59
C VAL A 479 -36.43 -4.77 36.14
N LEU A 480 -36.09 -5.65 37.08
CA LEU A 480 -35.87 -7.07 36.86
C LEU A 480 -37.16 -7.83 36.54
N GLY A 481 -38.28 -7.42 37.13
CA GLY A 481 -39.61 -7.93 36.81
C GLY A 481 -39.99 -7.69 35.34
N SER A 482 -39.58 -6.56 34.77
CA SER A 482 -39.80 -6.26 33.34
C SER A 482 -39.00 -7.18 32.39
N LEU A 483 -37.93 -7.81 32.89
CA LEU A 483 -37.03 -8.69 32.15
C LEU A 483 -37.41 -10.19 32.26
N GLN A 484 -38.44 -10.54 33.05
CA GLN A 484 -38.87 -11.94 33.26
C GLN A 484 -39.42 -12.63 31.99
N MET A 485 -39.49 -11.94 30.86
CA MET A 485 -39.96 -12.47 29.57
C MET A 485 -38.81 -13.00 28.69
N ILE A 486 -37.84 -13.71 29.28
CA ILE A 486 -36.70 -14.32 28.57
C ILE A 486 -36.84 -15.84 28.60
N ASP A 487 -37.00 -16.47 27.45
CA ASP A 487 -37.13 -17.93 27.38
C ASP A 487 -35.82 -18.67 27.73
N GLY A 488 -35.95 -19.90 28.23
CA GLY A 488 -34.87 -20.88 28.36
C GLY A 488 -34.11 -20.88 29.69
N ALA A 489 -32.94 -21.54 29.70
CA ALA A 489 -32.24 -21.89 30.95
C ALA A 489 -31.73 -20.68 31.75
N LEU A 490 -31.41 -19.56 31.08
CA LEU A 490 -30.97 -18.32 31.74
C LEU A 490 -32.13 -17.54 32.34
N GLY A 491 -33.28 -17.46 31.66
CA GLY A 491 -34.49 -16.83 32.20
C GLY A 491 -35.03 -17.56 33.42
N ARG A 492 -35.11 -18.89 33.38
CA ARG A 492 -35.50 -19.70 34.55
C ARG A 492 -34.56 -19.55 35.74
N LEU A 493 -33.27 -19.32 35.50
CA LEU A 493 -32.32 -19.03 36.57
C LEU A 493 -32.52 -17.61 37.11
N PHE A 494 -32.87 -16.66 36.26
CA PHE A 494 -33.20 -15.30 36.64
C PHE A 494 -34.43 -15.25 37.55
N GLU A 495 -35.51 -15.93 37.15
CA GLU A 495 -36.72 -16.13 37.96
C GLU A 495 -36.39 -16.78 39.30
N ALA A 496 -35.64 -17.89 39.28
CA ALA A 496 -35.26 -18.58 40.52
C ALA A 496 -34.41 -17.69 41.47
N VAL A 497 -33.54 -16.83 40.95
CA VAL A 497 -32.75 -15.90 41.78
C VAL A 497 -33.65 -14.82 42.40
N VAL A 498 -34.62 -14.29 41.64
CA VAL A 498 -35.56 -13.26 42.09
C VAL A 498 -36.57 -13.83 43.09
N ASP A 499 -37.15 -14.99 42.81
CA ASP A 499 -38.14 -15.65 43.68
C ASP A 499 -37.54 -16.02 45.03
N VAL A 500 -36.30 -16.52 45.05
CA VAL A 500 -35.60 -16.83 46.29
C VAL A 500 -35.33 -15.55 47.09
N ALA A 501 -34.95 -14.45 46.43
CA ALA A 501 -34.75 -13.15 47.08
C ALA A 501 -36.06 -12.54 47.64
N LEU A 502 -37.22 -12.89 47.07
CA LEU A 502 -38.54 -12.48 47.57
C LEU A 502 -38.96 -13.22 48.85
N GLU A 503 -38.53 -14.47 49.02
CA GLU A 503 -38.90 -15.31 50.18
C GLU A 503 -38.08 -15.01 51.45
N ASP A 504 -36.82 -14.57 51.33
CA ASP A 504 -35.93 -14.31 52.48
C ASP A 504 -35.11 -13.01 52.32
N GLN A 505 -35.57 -11.90 52.91
CA GLN A 505 -34.89 -10.59 52.84
C GLN A 505 -33.49 -10.55 53.50
N LYS A 506 -33.01 -11.64 54.10
CA LYS A 506 -31.67 -11.76 54.72
C LYS A 506 -30.76 -12.77 54.01
N LEU A 507 -30.94 -12.95 52.70
CA LEU A 507 -30.15 -13.87 51.88
C LEU A 507 -28.69 -13.42 51.72
N ASP A 508 -27.77 -14.31 52.09
CA ASP A 508 -26.36 -14.27 51.69
C ASP A 508 -26.11 -15.17 50.46
N SER A 509 -25.01 -14.95 49.76
CA SER A 509 -24.67 -15.65 48.50
C SER A 509 -24.53 -17.17 48.69
N GLY A 510 -24.12 -17.63 49.87
CA GLY A 510 -23.98 -19.06 50.18
C GLY A 510 -25.33 -19.76 50.38
N ARG A 511 -26.28 -19.08 51.04
CA ARG A 511 -27.66 -19.52 51.18
C ARG A 511 -28.39 -19.53 49.85
N LEU A 512 -28.21 -18.48 49.03
CA LEU A 512 -28.79 -18.41 47.69
C LEU A 512 -28.34 -19.59 46.82
N LEU A 513 -27.03 -19.90 46.81
CA LEU A 513 -26.50 -21.06 46.08
C LEU A 513 -27.06 -22.40 46.57
N THR A 514 -27.24 -22.54 47.88
CA THR A 514 -27.82 -23.75 48.47
C THR A 514 -29.28 -23.96 48.02
N ILE A 515 -30.04 -22.87 47.91
CA ILE A 515 -31.44 -22.91 47.47
C ILE A 515 -31.53 -23.15 45.95
N LEU A 516 -30.68 -22.49 45.16
CA LEU A 516 -30.57 -22.74 43.71
C LEU A 516 -30.14 -24.17 43.40
N ALA A 517 -29.29 -24.78 44.25
CA ALA A 517 -28.88 -26.16 44.12
C ALA A 517 -30.03 -27.16 44.33
N ARG A 518 -30.90 -26.90 45.31
CA ARG A 518 -32.14 -27.69 45.54
C ARG A 518 -33.12 -27.57 44.37
N SER A 519 -33.08 -26.44 43.68
CA SER A 519 -33.92 -26.14 42.51
C SER A 519 -33.33 -26.62 41.18
N GLY A 520 -32.22 -27.38 41.21
CA GLY A 520 -31.62 -28.00 40.01
C GLY A 520 -30.68 -27.09 39.21
N PHE A 521 -30.36 -25.89 39.70
CA PHE A 521 -29.50 -24.92 39.00
C PHE A 521 -28.04 -24.90 39.48
N ASN A 522 -27.63 -25.86 40.32
CA ASN A 522 -26.31 -25.87 40.96
C ASN A 522 -25.15 -25.74 39.97
N SER A 523 -25.19 -26.51 38.86
CA SER A 523 -24.12 -26.51 37.86
C SER A 523 -24.03 -25.17 37.13
N VAL A 524 -25.18 -24.61 36.72
CA VAL A 524 -25.24 -23.34 35.99
C VAL A 524 -24.81 -22.16 36.88
N ALA A 525 -25.28 -22.12 38.13
CA ALA A 525 -24.87 -21.09 39.09
C ALA A 525 -23.37 -21.19 39.43
N SER A 526 -22.86 -22.41 39.64
CA SER A 526 -21.43 -22.65 39.89
C SER A 526 -20.56 -22.27 38.69
N ASP A 527 -21.01 -22.54 37.46
CA ASP A 527 -20.28 -22.19 36.24
C ASP A 527 -20.26 -20.67 36.00
N LEU A 528 -21.34 -19.96 36.33
CA LEU A 528 -21.40 -18.50 36.27
C LEU A 528 -20.46 -17.84 37.29
N LEU A 529 -20.31 -18.44 38.47
CA LEU A 529 -19.40 -17.97 39.51
C LEU A 529 -17.95 -18.42 39.32
N ARG A 530 -17.69 -19.48 38.55
CA ARG A 530 -16.34 -19.85 38.12
C ARG A 530 -15.80 -18.95 37.01
N ALA A 531 -16.67 -18.23 36.32
CA ALA A 531 -16.33 -17.26 35.30
C ALA A 531 -15.85 -15.92 35.91
N ASP A 532 -14.81 -15.94 36.74
CA ASP A 532 -14.09 -14.75 37.25
C ASP A 532 -13.40 -13.92 36.12
N THR A 533 -13.66 -14.26 34.86
CA THR A 533 -13.05 -13.70 33.65
C THR A 533 -13.88 -12.61 32.98
N MET A 534 -15.08 -12.29 33.50
CA MET A 534 -15.88 -11.19 32.96
C MET A 534 -15.36 -9.84 33.50
N PRO A 535 -15.18 -8.83 32.62
CA PRO A 535 -14.42 -7.62 32.96
C PRO A 535 -15.26 -6.56 33.69
N TYR A 536 -16.22 -6.97 34.53
CA TYR A 536 -17.08 -6.07 35.30
C TYR A 536 -16.71 -6.11 36.79
N SER A 537 -16.92 -5.00 37.50
CA SER A 537 -16.60 -4.94 38.95
C SER A 537 -17.52 -5.86 39.76
N PHE A 538 -18.82 -5.91 39.45
CA PHE A 538 -19.82 -6.74 40.15
C PHE A 538 -19.68 -8.24 39.93
N THR A 539 -18.82 -8.69 39.02
CA THR A 539 -18.51 -10.13 38.87
C THR A 539 -17.29 -10.57 39.69
N GLN A 540 -16.64 -9.65 40.41
CA GLN A 540 -15.41 -9.89 41.16
C GLN A 540 -15.66 -9.94 42.67
N THR A 541 -14.85 -10.73 43.39
CA THR A 541 -14.94 -10.87 44.85
C THR A 541 -14.21 -9.75 45.61
N THR A 542 -13.30 -9.02 44.95
CA THR A 542 -12.39 -8.04 45.57
C THR A 542 -12.75 -6.58 45.27
N ALA A 543 -13.83 -6.33 44.53
CA ALA A 543 -14.22 -4.98 44.13
C ALA A 543 -14.90 -4.21 45.29
N ASP A 544 -14.72 -2.89 45.30
CA ASP A 544 -15.36 -1.99 46.27
C ASP A 544 -16.91 -2.10 46.20
N PRO A 545 -17.62 -2.30 47.34
CA PRO A 545 -19.07 -2.48 47.34
C PRO A 545 -19.87 -1.30 46.75
N ALA A 546 -19.40 -0.06 46.90
CA ALA A 546 -20.08 1.11 46.34
C ALA A 546 -19.99 1.11 44.80
N ARG A 547 -18.84 0.67 44.28
CA ARG A 547 -18.58 0.55 42.85
C ARG A 547 -19.30 -0.64 42.21
N VAL A 548 -19.30 -1.80 42.86
CA VAL A 548 -20.10 -2.98 42.46
C VAL A 548 -21.55 -2.58 42.25
N ARG A 549 -22.11 -1.82 43.20
CA ARG A 549 -23.48 -1.33 43.13
C ARG A 549 -23.69 -0.40 41.93
N ALA A 550 -22.85 0.63 41.77
CA ALA A 550 -23.01 1.59 40.67
C ALA A 550 -22.90 0.93 39.28
N ASP A 551 -21.95 0.01 39.12
CA ASP A 551 -21.73 -0.67 37.84
C ASP A 551 -22.83 -1.70 37.55
N LEU A 552 -23.40 -2.35 38.58
CA LEU A 552 -24.53 -3.25 38.44
C LEU A 552 -25.82 -2.49 38.10
N ASP A 553 -26.06 -1.34 38.74
CA ASP A 553 -27.18 -0.43 38.43
C ASP A 553 -27.15 -0.06 36.93
N GLU A 554 -25.98 0.35 36.43
CA GLU A 554 -25.77 0.78 35.05
C GLU A 554 -25.87 -0.39 34.06
N ALA A 555 -25.32 -1.55 34.38
CA ALA A 555 -25.41 -2.75 33.55
C ALA A 555 -26.86 -3.22 33.35
N ILE A 556 -27.67 -3.18 34.42
CA ILE A 556 -29.10 -3.50 34.36
C ILE A 556 -29.84 -2.47 33.51
N ALA A 557 -29.55 -1.17 33.67
CA ALA A 557 -30.17 -0.11 32.86
C ALA A 557 -29.87 -0.27 31.35
N ILE A 558 -28.64 -0.61 30.98
CA ILE A 558 -28.26 -0.87 29.59
C ILE A 558 -28.97 -2.12 29.05
N MET A 559 -29.05 -3.18 29.86
CA MET A 559 -29.72 -4.43 29.48
C MET A 559 -31.21 -4.23 29.16
N VAL A 560 -31.87 -3.30 29.84
CA VAL A 560 -33.29 -2.95 29.64
C VAL A 560 -33.50 -2.02 28.44
N ALA A 561 -32.65 -1.00 28.28
CA ALA A 561 -32.81 -0.02 27.20
C ALA A 561 -32.46 -0.58 25.81
N ARG A 562 -31.52 -1.52 25.72
CA ARG A 562 -30.96 -1.99 24.45
C ARG A 562 -31.98 -2.68 23.51
N PRO A 563 -32.87 -3.56 23.99
CA PRO A 563 -33.89 -4.17 23.13
C PRO A 563 -34.85 -3.15 22.49
N GLU A 564 -35.23 -2.11 23.23
CA GLU A 564 -36.11 -1.04 22.73
C GLU A 564 -35.41 -0.23 21.62
N VAL A 565 -34.16 0.15 21.84
CA VAL A 565 -33.34 0.87 20.85
C VAL A 565 -33.09 0.02 19.61
N ASP A 566 -32.81 -1.28 19.75
CA ASP A 566 -32.62 -2.18 18.62
C ASP A 566 -33.91 -2.39 17.81
N ALA A 567 -35.06 -2.50 18.47
CA ALA A 567 -36.37 -2.58 17.81
C ALA A 567 -36.69 -1.27 17.05
N ALA A 568 -36.44 -0.12 17.68
CA ALA A 568 -36.65 1.19 17.08
C ALA A 568 -35.71 1.44 15.88
N LEU A 569 -34.44 1.03 15.97
CA LEU A 569 -33.48 1.11 14.86
C LEU A 569 -33.88 0.21 13.69
N LYS A 570 -34.39 -1.00 13.97
CA LYS A 570 -34.89 -1.91 12.94
C LYS A 570 -36.10 -1.32 12.22
N GLN A 571 -37.02 -0.71 12.97
CA GLN A 571 -38.18 -0.01 12.41
C GLN A 571 -37.77 1.21 11.57
N ALA A 572 -36.84 2.03 12.07
CA ALA A 572 -36.33 3.19 11.33
C ALA A 572 -35.59 2.79 10.05
N THR A 573 -34.81 1.70 10.09
CA THR A 573 -34.12 1.17 8.91
C THR A 573 -35.10 0.62 7.87
N ALA A 574 -36.16 -0.08 8.30
CA ALA A 574 -37.21 -0.55 7.41
C ALA A 574 -38.01 0.61 6.77
N ALA A 575 -38.29 1.67 7.55
CA ALA A 575 -38.94 2.88 7.05
C ALA A 575 -38.06 3.62 6.02
N MET A 576 -36.75 3.74 6.27
CA MET A 576 -35.79 4.31 5.34
C MET A 576 -35.72 3.53 4.02
N GLN A 577 -35.71 2.19 4.08
CA GLN A 577 -35.73 1.30 2.91
C GLN A 577 -37.02 1.38 2.09
N THR A 578 -38.14 1.76 2.72
CA THR A 578 -39.46 1.77 2.07
C THR A 578 -39.79 3.14 1.48
N HIS A 579 -39.45 4.23 2.18
CA HIS A 579 -39.96 5.58 1.86
C HIS A 579 -38.88 6.57 1.42
N PHE A 580 -37.59 6.32 1.68
CA PHE A 580 -36.45 7.19 1.30
C PHE A 580 -36.68 8.70 1.57
N THR A 581 -37.23 9.05 2.73
CA THR A 581 -37.47 10.45 3.14
C THR A 581 -36.38 10.98 4.09
N GLU A 582 -36.23 12.31 4.13
CA GLU A 582 -35.31 13.00 5.04
C GLU A 582 -35.64 12.70 6.52
N ASP A 583 -36.92 12.73 6.89
CA ASP A 583 -37.38 12.35 8.24
C ASP A 583 -37.03 10.90 8.63
N ALA A 584 -37.09 9.96 7.68
CA ALA A 584 -36.75 8.56 7.93
C ALA A 584 -35.24 8.38 8.12
N PHE A 585 -34.43 9.16 7.39
CA PHE A 585 -32.97 9.19 7.55
C PHE A 585 -32.57 9.80 8.90
N GLU A 586 -33.15 10.94 9.28
CA GLU A 586 -32.88 11.58 10.57
C GLU A 586 -33.23 10.66 11.74
N ARG A 587 -34.38 9.98 11.65
CA ARG A 587 -34.80 9.01 12.67
C ARG A 587 -33.87 7.80 12.74
N GLN A 588 -33.36 7.32 11.60
CA GLN A 588 -32.37 6.24 11.59
C GLN A 588 -31.05 6.68 12.24
N VAL A 589 -30.55 7.88 11.91
CA VAL A 589 -29.32 8.44 12.48
C VAL A 589 -29.47 8.65 14.00
N ALA A 590 -30.63 9.12 14.48
CA ALA A 590 -30.91 9.27 15.90
C ALA A 590 -30.81 7.93 16.66
N MET A 591 -31.43 6.86 16.13
CA MET A 591 -31.38 5.53 16.74
C MET A 591 -29.98 4.90 16.70
N VAL A 592 -29.19 5.16 15.65
CA VAL A 592 -27.77 4.74 15.59
C VAL A 592 -26.96 5.43 16.69
N ARG A 593 -27.17 6.73 16.92
CA ARG A 593 -26.48 7.48 17.99
C ARG A 593 -26.87 6.98 19.38
N GLU A 594 -28.14 6.68 19.60
CA GLU A 594 -28.63 6.16 20.86
C GLU A 594 -28.05 4.76 21.16
N LYS A 595 -27.97 3.90 20.14
CA LYS A 595 -27.29 2.60 20.24
C LYS A 595 -25.81 2.75 20.58
N GLN A 596 -25.11 3.65 19.90
CA GLN A 596 -23.69 3.95 20.19
C GLN A 596 -23.50 4.48 21.61
N ALA A 597 -24.43 5.31 22.12
CA ALA A 597 -24.37 5.81 23.49
C ALA A 597 -24.46 4.67 24.52
N LEU A 598 -25.32 3.67 24.30
CA LEU A 598 -25.40 2.48 25.16
C LEU A 598 -24.10 1.63 25.09
N GLU A 599 -23.49 1.50 23.91
CA GLU A 599 -22.23 0.78 23.74
C GLU A 599 -21.05 1.48 24.43
N VAL A 600 -20.99 2.81 24.39
CA VAL A 600 -19.99 3.61 25.12
C VAL A 600 -20.17 3.48 26.63
N ARG A 601 -21.41 3.55 27.13
CA ARG A 601 -21.70 3.35 28.56
C ARG A 601 -21.27 1.96 29.02
N LEU A 602 -21.51 0.91 28.22
CA LEU A 602 -21.07 -0.44 28.51
C LEU A 602 -19.53 -0.57 28.50
N ALA A 603 -18.86 0.06 27.53
CA ALA A 603 -17.40 0.07 27.45
C ALA A 603 -16.76 0.79 28.66
N ASN A 604 -17.37 1.86 29.15
CA ASN A 604 -16.90 2.59 30.33
C ASN A 604 -16.93 1.73 31.61
N LEU A 605 -17.91 0.83 31.75
CA LEU A 605 -17.96 -0.13 32.88
C LEU A 605 -16.75 -1.07 32.88
N VAL A 606 -16.32 -1.49 31.69
CA VAL A 606 -15.14 -2.36 31.51
C VAL A 606 -13.85 -1.59 31.77
N GLN A 607 -13.69 -0.41 31.15
CA GLN A 607 -12.49 0.42 31.30
C GLN A 607 -12.28 0.89 32.74
N SER A 608 -13.31 1.39 33.39
CA SER A 608 -13.24 1.81 34.80
C SER A 608 -12.75 0.67 35.70
N ASN A 609 -13.09 -0.57 35.35
CA ASN A 609 -12.71 -1.74 36.11
C ASN A 609 -11.27 -2.19 35.87
N GLU A 610 -10.76 -2.03 34.65
CA GLU A 610 -9.35 -2.21 34.35
C GLU A 610 -8.47 -1.14 35.03
N ASP A 611 -8.90 0.12 35.00
CA ASP A 611 -8.17 1.23 35.62
C ASP A 611 -8.08 1.06 37.15
N ALA A 612 -9.16 0.63 37.79
CA ALA A 612 -9.17 0.34 39.23
C ALA A 612 -8.28 -0.86 39.61
N ARG A 613 -8.19 -1.87 38.73
CA ARG A 613 -7.26 -3.01 38.91
C ARG A 613 -5.80 -2.58 38.78
N ALA A 614 -5.49 -1.69 37.85
CA ALA A 614 -4.15 -1.15 37.66
C ALA A 614 -3.71 -0.26 38.85
N LEU A 615 -4.61 0.53 39.42
CA LEU A 615 -4.35 1.36 40.61
C LEU A 615 -4.23 0.55 41.91
N GLY A 616 -4.88 -0.62 42.00
CA GLY A 616 -4.79 -1.53 43.15
C GLY A 616 -3.50 -2.36 43.22
N THR A 617 -2.72 -2.41 42.15
CA THR A 617 -1.45 -3.17 42.08
C THR A 617 -0.19 -2.38 42.42
N GLU A 618 -0.29 -1.07 42.71
CA GLU A 618 0.84 -0.23 43.15
C GLU A 618 0.95 -0.09 44.68
N GLY A 619 0.14 -0.83 45.44
CA GLY A 619 0.07 -0.73 46.91
C GLY A 619 0.04 -2.08 47.62
N ASP A 620 0.95 -2.99 47.26
CA ASP A 620 1.34 -4.15 48.08
C ASP A 620 2.86 -4.36 48.03
#